data_AF-A0A969MTK8-F1
#
_entry.id   AF-A0A969MTK8-F1
#
_cell.length_a   1.000
_cell.length_b   1.000
_cell.length_c   1.000
_cell.angle_alpha   90.00
_cell.angle_beta   90.00
_cell.angle_gamma   90.00
#
_symmetry.space_group_name_H-M   'P 1'
#
loop_
_entity.id
_entity.type
_entity.pdbx_description
1 polymer ?
#
loop_
_entity_poly.entity_id
_entity_poly.type
_entity_poly.pdbx_seq_one_letter_code
_entity_poly.pdbx_strand_id
1 'polypeptide(L)' 'MRLGKLIVFTGPSGVGKGTLLRSLLRRHPELYFSISVTTRAPRPGEVDGKHYYFVTRPQFEQMVATGELLEWAEFAGN' A
#
# COMPACT_ATOMS: atom_id res chain seq x y z
N MET A 1 23.07 3.04 11.70
CA MET A 1 22.07 3.15 10.61
C MET A 1 21.41 4.51 10.70
N ARG A 2 21.26 5.25 9.59
CA ARG A 2 20.52 6.52 9.60
C ARG A 2 19.04 6.18 9.39
N LEU A 3 18.16 6.60 10.31
CA LEU A 3 16.72 6.40 10.12
C LEU A 3 16.24 7.14 8.87
N GLY A 4 15.46 6.44 8.04
CA GLY A 4 14.72 7.06 6.94
C GLY A 4 13.62 7.97 7.47
N LYS A 5 13.16 8.90 6.63
CA LYS A 5 11.99 9.74 6.95
C LYS A 5 10.74 9.08 6.38
N LEU A 6 9.75 8.81 7.23
CA LEU A 6 8.41 8.42 6.80
C LEU A 6 7.65 9.67 6.35
N ILE A 7 7.09 9.64 5.15
CA ILE A 7 6.26 10.71 4.59
C ILE A 7 4.87 10.14 4.33
N VAL A 8 3.83 10.74 4.91
CA VAL A 8 2.44 10.30 4.76
C VAL A 8 1.67 11.31 3.91
N PHE A 9 1.12 10.86 2.79
CA PHE A 9 0.23 11.64 1.95
C PHE A 9 -1.23 11.26 2.22
N THR A 10 -1.98 12.13 2.89
CA THR A 10 -3.39 11.89 3.26
C THR A 10 -4.35 12.81 2.49
N GLY A 11 -5.61 12.39 2.41
CA GLY A 11 -6.70 13.09 1.72
C GLY A 11 -7.79 12.12 1.25
N PRO A 12 -9.02 12.58 0.99
CA PRO A 12 -10.14 11.71 0.60
C PRO A 12 -9.92 11.01 -0.75
N SER A 13 -10.74 10.00 -1.04
CA SER A 13 -10.75 9.38 -2.38
C SER A 13 -11.05 10.43 -3.46
N GLY A 14 -10.42 10.32 -4.63
CA GLY A 14 -10.61 11.25 -5.74
C GLY A 14 -9.79 12.55 -5.71
N VAL A 15 -9.15 12.93 -4.59
CA VAL A 15 -8.39 14.21 -4.49
C VAL A 15 -7.07 14.26 -5.31
N GLY A 16 -6.68 13.15 -5.94
CA GLY A 16 -5.49 13.12 -6.82
C GLY A 16 -4.17 12.66 -6.18
N LYS A 17 -4.20 12.06 -4.98
CA LYS A 17 -2.99 11.53 -4.28
C LYS A 17 -2.11 10.66 -5.18
N GLY A 18 -2.70 9.74 -5.93
CA GLY A 18 -1.96 8.83 -6.83
C GLY A 18 -1.26 9.56 -7.98
N THR A 19 -1.84 10.66 -8.48
CA THR A 19 -1.20 11.50 -9.51
C THR A 19 0.02 12.22 -8.97
N LEU A 20 -0.10 12.81 -7.76
CA LEU A 20 1.02 13.44 -7.08
C LEU A 20 2.14 12.43 -6.80
N LEU A 21 1.79 11.26 -6.24
CA LEU A 21 2.74 10.21 -5.90
C LEU A 21 3.53 9.72 -7.12
N ARG A 22 2.86 9.43 -8.24
CA ARG A 22 3.54 9.05 -9.49
C ARG A 22 4.54 10.10 -9.95
N SER A 23 4.16 11.38 -9.86
CA SER A 23 5.03 12.47 -10.25
C SER A 23 6.21 12.66 -9.29
N LEU A 24 6.03 12.36 -8.00
CA LEU A 24 7.07 12.43 -6.98
C LEU A 24 8.11 11.31 -7.19
N LEU A 25 7.67 10.05 -7.29
CA LEU A 25 8.56 8.90 -7.47
C LEU A 25 9.38 8.97 -8.76
N ARG A 26 8.84 9.59 -9.82
CA ARG A 26 9.59 9.84 -11.06
C ARG A 26 10.70 10.87 -10.90
N ARG A 27 10.48 11.91 -10.07
CA ARG A 27 11.48 12.97 -9.82
C ARG A 27 12.50 12.59 -8.76
N HIS A 28 12.13 11.66 -7.88
CA HIS A 28 12.90 11.23 -6.73
C HIS A 28 13.00 9.69 -6.70
N PRO A 29 13.83 9.08 -7.58
CA PRO A 29 13.98 7.63 -7.67
C PRO A 29 14.59 7.00 -6.40
N GLU A 30 15.17 7.80 -5.51
CA GLU A 30 15.66 7.39 -4.20
C GLU A 30 14.54 7.06 -3.19
N LEU A 31 13.30 7.48 -3.47
CA LEU A 31 12.17 7.22 -2.58
C LEU A 31 11.65 5.79 -2.75
N TYR A 32 11.36 5.16 -1.62
CA TYR A 32 10.65 3.90 -1.57
C TYR A 32 9.16 4.14 -1.36
N PHE A 33 8.33 3.54 -2.20
CA PHE A 33 6.88 3.53 -2.01
C PHE A 33 6.47 2.29 -1.21
N SER A 34 5.77 2.52 -0.10
CA SER A 34 5.21 1.42 0.70
C SER A 34 4.04 0.77 -0.04
N ILE A 35 4.16 -0.51 -0.36
CA ILE A 35 3.14 -1.30 -1.05
C ILE A 35 2.22 -1.93 0.00
N SER A 36 0.93 -1.65 -0.08
CA SER A 36 -0.07 -2.21 0.84
C SER A 36 -0.36 -3.70 0.55
N VAL A 37 -0.88 -4.40 1.55
CA VAL A 37 -1.51 -5.72 1.40
C VAL A 37 -3.00 -5.58 1.06
N THR A 38 -3.59 -6.57 0.39
CA THR A 38 -5.04 -6.63 0.18
C THR A 38 -5.52 -8.09 0.08
N THR A 39 -6.75 -8.35 0.52
CA THR A 39 -7.41 -9.66 0.37
C THR A 39 -8.13 -9.84 -0.96
N ARG A 40 -8.29 -8.74 -1.71
CA ARG A 40 -8.95 -8.73 -3.03
C ARG A 40 -8.10 -9.51 -4.05
N ALA A 41 -8.73 -10.29 -4.91
CA ALA A 41 -8.04 -10.89 -6.05
C ALA A 41 -7.44 -9.81 -7.00
N PRO A 42 -6.25 -10.05 -7.59
CA PRO A 42 -5.66 -9.13 -8.56
C PRO A 42 -6.57 -8.97 -9.79
N ARG A 43 -6.69 -7.74 -10.28
CA ARG A 43 -7.34 -7.43 -11.57
C ARG A 43 -6.40 -7.75 -12.72
N PRO A 44 -6.91 -7.94 -13.95
CA PRO A 44 -6.06 -8.09 -15.13
C PRO A 44 -5.03 -6.95 -15.24
N GLY A 45 -3.75 -7.31 -15.33
CA GLY A 45 -2.62 -6.38 -15.40
C GLY A 45 -2.04 -5.93 -14.06
N GLU A 46 -2.69 -6.23 -12.93
CA GLU A 46 -2.06 -6.06 -11.61
C GLU A 46 -0.98 -7.12 -11.38
N VAL A 47 0.04 -6.74 -10.62
CA VAL A 47 1.25 -7.52 -10.35
C VAL A 47 1.51 -7.50 -8.86
N ASP A 48 1.65 -8.68 -8.27
CA ASP A 48 1.98 -8.90 -6.87
C ASP A 48 3.34 -8.27 -6.52
N GLY A 49 3.44 -7.66 -5.34
CA GLY A 49 4.64 -6.95 -4.89
C GLY A 49 4.96 -5.67 -5.68
N LYS A 50 4.04 -5.22 -6.55
CA LYS A 50 4.14 -3.92 -7.25
C LYS A 50 2.93 -3.04 -7.01
N HIS A 51 1.73 -3.61 -7.11
CA HIS A 51 0.48 -2.87 -6.93
C HIS A 51 -0.06 -3.06 -5.51
N TYR A 52 -0.10 -4.32 -5.08
CA TYR A 52 -0.37 -4.77 -3.72
C TYR A 52 0.43 -6.05 -3.48
N TYR A 53 0.56 -6.43 -2.22
CA TYR A 53 0.74 -7.83 -1.87
C TYR A 53 -0.65 -8.46 -1.76
N PHE A 54 -0.96 -9.38 -2.67
CA PHE A 54 -2.24 -10.07 -2.72
C PHE A 54 -2.17 -11.29 -1.80
N VAL A 55 -2.86 -11.22 -0.67
CA VAL A 55 -2.87 -12.26 0.35
C VAL A 55 -4.27 -12.85 0.50
N THR A 56 -4.36 -14.05 1.06
CA THR A 56 -5.65 -14.60 1.46
C THR A 56 -6.16 -13.91 2.72
N ARG A 57 -7.47 -13.95 2.97
CA ARG A 57 -8.08 -13.41 4.20
C ARG A 57 -7.47 -14.00 5.48
N PRO A 58 -7.27 -15.33 5.61
CA PRO A 58 -6.60 -15.89 6.79
C PRO A 58 -5.17 -15.37 6.99
N GLN A 59 -4.41 -15.15 5.91
CA GLN A 59 -3.07 -14.56 6.00
C GLN A 59 -3.14 -13.11 6.50
N PHE A 60 -4.07 -12.31 5.98
CA PHE A 60 -4.27 -10.93 6.42
C PHE A 60 -4.63 -10.86 7.91
N GLU A 61 -5.56 -11.69 8.36
CA GLU A 61 -5.99 -11.78 9.76
C GLU A 61 -4.81 -12.15 10.68
N GLN A 62 -3.95 -13.06 10.24
CA GLN A 62 -2.72 -13.40 10.95
C GLN A 62 -1.78 -12.18 11.07
N MET A 63 -1.57 -11.42 10.00
CA MET A 63 -0.72 -10.21 10.01
C MET A 63 -1.25 -9.14 10.97
N VAL A 64 -2.58 -8.98 11.05
CA VAL A 64 -3.21 -8.10 12.04
C VAL A 64 -2.94 -8.59 13.46
N ALA A 65 -3.14 -9.89 13.71
CA ALA A 65 -2.94 -10.49 15.03
C ALA A 65 -1.48 -10.43 15.51
N THR A 66 -0.50 -10.48 14.59
CA THR A 66 0.93 -10.40 14.91
C THR A 66 1.49 -8.98 14.92
N GLY A 67 0.68 -7.96 14.61
CA GLY A 67 1.11 -6.56 14.60
C GLY A 67 2.05 -6.21 13.44
N GLU A 68 1.94 -6.93 12.32
CA GLU A 68 2.76 -6.70 11.12
C GLU A 68 2.29 -5.50 10.27
N LEU A 69 1.08 -5.00 10.51
CA LEU A 69 0.49 -3.88 9.78
C LEU A 69 0.45 -2.61 10.64
N LEU A 70 0.91 -1.49 10.05
CA LEU A 70 0.82 -0.18 10.70
C LEU A 70 -0.63 0.35 10.76
N GLU A 71 -1.43 0.05 9.74
CA GLU A 71 -2.84 0.43 9.61
C GLU A 71 -3.60 -0.57 8.71
N TRP A 72 -4.91 -0.69 8.91
CA TRP A 72 -5.80 -1.46 8.04
C TRP A 72 -7.25 -0.99 8.14
N ALA A 73 -8.04 -1.29 7.10
CA ALA A 73 -9.49 -1.10 7.06
C ALA A 73 -10.12 -2.08 6.07
N GLU A 74 -11.40 -2.41 6.27
CA GLU A 74 -12.18 -3.16 5.29
C GLU A 74 -12.83 -2.19 4.28
N PHE A 75 -12.71 -2.51 2.99
CA PHE A 75 -13.31 -1.75 1.91
C PHE A 75 -13.94 -2.66 0.85
N ALA A 76 -15.24 -2.46 0.59
CA ALA A 76 -16.00 -3.26 -0.37
C ALA A 76 -15.86 -4.78 -0.15
N GLY A 77 -15.85 -5.21 1.12
CA GLY A 77 -15.72 -6.62 1.53
C GLY A 77 -14.30 -7.19 1.48
N ASN A 78 -13.27 -6.35 1.37
CA ASN A 78 -11.87 -6.76 1.27
C ASN A 78 -10.96 -6.02 2.24
#